data_AF-A0A2S9XBR0-F1
#
_entry.id   AF-A0A2S9XBR0-F1
#
_cell.length_a   1.000
_cell.length_b   1.000
_cell.length_c   1.000
_cell.angle_alpha   90.00
_cell.angle_beta   90.00
_cell.angle_gamma   90.00
#
_symmetry.space_group_name_H-M   'P 1'
#
loop_
_entity.id
_entity.type
_entity.pdbx_description
1 polymer ?
#
loop_
_entity_poly.entity_id
_entity_poly.type
_entity_poly.pdbx_seq_one_letter_code
_entity_poly.pdbx_strand_id
1 'polypeptide(L)'
;MRAASEPEPWYSEVPVSDDKDPERGDAKAPDQDGAKVDTENSDDGDTDDAELDDLDGEGFDRAVADARDRVLSPGEDLDPDLGERPYTAEEAGLRSKAGWGRSPIISAAVIVVGLFLLIATWSDFRYFLRSAQSEPRDLGTVSEIYQDGEFSERFDNEWVVLEGDPDVQHAARMQGRDGWIGFLRLIEADASLFVSIPRATQNTNNEFPGRFEGRMRRISEVPQWDKLQTFFNAEEITDIIDLDPASVASALGSGARKVALVDGGELELAPDDKLRVVVAQSSAMVQLGRTTWPTRAQADEIMKVLGKPWAFVEKRDTVWVYTVALGADASLELFQELTRALNNGEDLASADPKVGGLVLPRRATYLVDFGDLSVDGAGDSAELSFTYGSNTAGTGWKVEGDALVPVPLDGGRLAVPSAAIEAVRVERSLVADPKGYLLMVDQHPKDVWPSAVMFGAVFGVVLLNAWALLVALRRRRSAELS
;
A
#
# COMPACT_ATOMS: atom_id res chain seq x y z
N MET A 1 -7.25 -45.15 -20.34
CA MET A 1 -8.47 -45.22 -19.51
C MET A 1 -8.10 -45.62 -18.10
N ARG A 2 -7.93 -44.63 -17.22
CA ARG A 2 -8.07 -44.69 -15.76
C ARG A 2 -8.25 -43.23 -15.33
N ALA A 3 -9.43 -42.91 -14.85
CA ALA A 3 -9.82 -41.59 -14.38
C ALA A 3 -9.14 -41.34 -13.02
N ALA A 4 -8.52 -40.19 -12.88
CA ALA A 4 -8.09 -39.66 -11.59
C ALA A 4 -9.25 -38.82 -11.03
N SER A 5 -9.72 -39.22 -9.85
CA SER A 5 -10.76 -38.58 -9.07
C SER A 5 -10.24 -37.29 -8.42
N GLU A 6 -11.03 -36.23 -8.49
CA GLU A 6 -10.82 -34.96 -7.79
C GLU A 6 -10.98 -35.13 -6.27
N PRO A 7 -10.18 -34.46 -5.42
CA PRO A 7 -10.40 -34.44 -3.98
C PRO A 7 -11.45 -33.39 -3.59
N GLU A 8 -12.43 -33.81 -2.79
CA GLU A 8 -13.47 -32.95 -2.21
C GLU A 8 -12.90 -31.93 -1.21
N PRO A 9 -13.49 -30.72 -1.10
CA PRO A 9 -13.11 -29.72 -0.12
C PRO A 9 -13.64 -30.05 1.28
N TRP A 10 -12.75 -29.93 2.27
CA TRP A 10 -13.02 -30.15 3.69
C TRP A 10 -13.88 -29.01 4.26
N TYR A 11 -15.10 -29.33 4.69
CA TYR A 11 -15.86 -28.49 5.63
C TYR A 11 -15.53 -28.95 7.05
N SER A 12 -14.90 -28.10 7.86
CA SER A 12 -14.79 -28.30 9.30
C SER A 12 -16.03 -27.74 9.99
N GLU A 13 -16.82 -28.64 10.57
CA GLU A 13 -17.87 -28.31 11.51
C GLU A 13 -17.24 -27.71 12.79
N VAL A 14 -17.79 -26.58 13.24
CA VAL A 14 -17.44 -25.96 14.52
C VAL A 14 -17.96 -26.84 15.66
N PRO A 15 -17.12 -27.32 16.60
CA PRO A 15 -17.64 -28.04 17.74
C PRO A 15 -18.25 -27.07 18.76
N VAL A 16 -19.51 -27.35 19.07
CA VAL A 16 -20.31 -26.75 20.14
C VAL A 16 -19.59 -26.92 21.48
N SER A 17 -19.50 -25.85 22.28
CA SER A 17 -18.93 -25.84 23.61
C SER A 17 -19.71 -26.73 24.57
N ASP A 18 -19.05 -27.71 25.18
CA ASP A 18 -19.61 -28.56 26.22
C ASP A 18 -19.33 -27.90 27.60
N ASP A 19 -20.37 -27.35 28.20
CA ASP A 19 -20.37 -26.80 29.55
C ASP A 19 -20.35 -27.95 30.57
N LYS A 20 -19.19 -28.23 31.18
CA LYS A 20 -19.03 -28.78 32.55
C LYS A 20 -17.54 -28.99 32.89
N ASP A 21 -16.94 -27.98 33.52
CA ASP A 21 -15.72 -28.16 34.31
C ASP A 21 -16.01 -27.80 35.79
N PRO A 22 -15.99 -28.77 36.72
CA PRO A 22 -16.29 -28.55 38.13
C PRO A 22 -15.15 -27.95 38.97
N GLU A 23 -14.00 -27.54 38.39
CA GLU A 23 -12.86 -27.00 39.16
C GLU A 23 -12.61 -25.47 39.00
N ARG A 24 -13.61 -24.70 38.57
CA ARG A 24 -13.51 -23.23 38.56
C ARG A 24 -13.65 -22.66 39.98
N GLY A 25 -12.53 -22.56 40.68
CA GLY A 25 -12.43 -21.90 41.99
C GLY A 25 -12.80 -20.41 41.92
N ASP A 26 -13.68 -20.00 42.83
CA ASP A 26 -14.26 -18.66 42.97
C ASP A 26 -13.22 -17.57 43.23
N ALA A 27 -13.13 -16.60 42.32
CA ALA A 27 -12.56 -15.29 42.59
C ALA A 27 -13.65 -14.23 42.37
N LYS A 28 -14.11 -13.65 43.48
CA LYS A 28 -15.07 -12.54 43.56
C LYS A 28 -14.59 -11.33 42.76
N ALA A 29 -15.39 -10.90 41.80
CA ALA A 29 -15.36 -9.54 41.27
C ALA A 29 -16.22 -8.61 42.16
N PRO A 30 -15.82 -7.35 42.40
CA PRO A 30 -16.65 -6.41 43.13
C PRO A 30 -17.74 -5.78 42.25
N ASP A 31 -18.90 -5.58 42.86
CA ASP A 31 -20.09 -4.93 42.33
C ASP A 31 -19.85 -3.48 41.87
N GLN A 32 -20.48 -3.10 40.76
CA GLN A 32 -20.89 -1.73 40.48
C GLN A 32 -22.34 -1.71 39.95
N ASP A 33 -23.27 -1.47 40.87
CA ASP A 33 -24.50 -0.71 40.62
C ASP A 33 -24.08 0.67 40.06
N GLY A 34 -24.66 1.22 38.99
CA GLY A 34 -26.08 1.47 38.80
C GLY A 34 -26.28 2.99 38.69
N ALA A 35 -26.54 3.51 37.49
CA ALA A 35 -27.16 4.81 37.28
C ALA A 35 -27.69 4.93 35.85
N LYS A 36 -29.00 4.68 35.69
CA LYS A 36 -29.80 5.21 34.59
C LYS A 36 -29.97 6.71 34.83
N VAL A 37 -29.69 7.51 33.81
CA VAL A 37 -30.13 8.91 33.75
C VAL A 37 -30.81 9.10 32.40
N ASP A 38 -32.11 9.35 32.47
CA ASP A 38 -32.94 9.90 31.41
C ASP A 38 -32.42 11.29 31.04
N THR A 39 -32.41 11.64 29.75
CA THR A 39 -32.28 13.06 29.36
C THR A 39 -33.18 13.35 28.18
N GLU A 40 -34.14 14.22 28.46
CA GLU A 40 -35.13 14.82 27.57
C GLU A 40 -34.49 15.78 26.55
N ASN A 41 -35.13 15.82 25.38
CA ASN A 41 -35.39 16.96 24.50
C ASN A 41 -34.86 18.36 24.88
N SER A 42 -34.10 18.93 23.95
CA SER A 42 -34.15 20.33 23.48
C SER A 42 -33.34 20.35 22.16
N ASP A 43 -33.94 20.45 20.98
CA ASP A 43 -34.52 21.64 20.33
C ASP A 43 -33.55 22.83 20.22
N ASP A 44 -33.50 23.37 19.00
CA ASP A 44 -32.77 24.53 18.47
C ASP A 44 -31.27 24.44 18.15
N GLY A 45 -30.94 24.54 16.85
CA GLY A 45 -29.61 24.93 16.38
C GLY A 45 -29.25 24.59 14.93
N ASP A 46 -30.04 25.06 13.96
CA ASP A 46 -29.66 25.14 12.54
C ASP A 46 -28.34 25.92 12.35
N THR A 47 -27.36 25.32 11.68
CA THR A 47 -26.42 26.03 10.79
C THR A 47 -25.77 25.04 9.82
N ASP A 48 -26.20 25.12 8.56
CA ASP A 48 -25.40 25.17 7.33
C ASP A 48 -24.23 24.20 7.14
N ASP A 49 -24.52 22.97 6.71
CA ASP A 49 -23.55 22.07 6.05
C ASP A 49 -24.25 21.15 5.03
N ALA A 50 -25.00 21.75 4.08
CA ALA A 50 -25.68 21.01 3.02
C ALA A 50 -25.66 21.76 1.68
N GLU A 51 -24.47 22.04 1.15
CA GLU A 51 -24.29 22.42 -0.26
C GLU A 51 -22.98 21.87 -0.79
N LEU A 52 -22.85 20.55 -1.00
CA LEU A 52 -21.75 20.00 -1.82
C LEU A 52 -22.03 18.64 -2.48
N ASP A 53 -23.26 18.11 -2.44
CA ASP A 53 -23.62 16.80 -3.03
C ASP A 53 -24.48 16.89 -4.33
N ASP A 54 -24.72 18.09 -4.88
CA ASP A 54 -25.60 18.27 -6.06
C ASP A 54 -24.84 18.41 -7.41
N LEU A 55 -23.63 17.86 -7.55
CA LEU A 55 -22.86 17.89 -8.80
C LEU A 55 -22.69 16.53 -9.50
N ASP A 56 -23.59 15.59 -9.24
CA ASP A 56 -23.63 14.31 -9.96
C ASP A 56 -24.77 14.27 -10.99
N GLY A 57 -24.39 14.37 -12.27
CA GLY A 57 -25.01 13.62 -13.38
C GLY A 57 -26.37 14.04 -13.95
N GLU A 58 -27.32 14.57 -13.18
CA GLU A 58 -28.72 14.70 -13.66
C GLU A 58 -29.07 16.06 -14.30
N GLY A 59 -28.21 17.08 -14.15
CA GLY A 59 -28.50 18.45 -14.63
C GLY A 59 -28.52 18.59 -16.16
N PHE A 60 -27.77 17.77 -16.89
CA PHE A 60 -27.67 17.88 -18.35
C PHE A 60 -28.87 17.24 -19.06
N ASP A 61 -29.35 16.10 -18.59
CA ASP A 61 -30.50 15.41 -19.17
C ASP A 61 -31.81 16.17 -18.92
N ARG A 62 -31.93 16.85 -17.76
CA ARG A 62 -33.07 17.72 -17.46
C ARG A 62 -33.11 18.96 -18.37
N ALA A 63 -31.96 19.56 -18.69
CA ALA A 63 -31.87 20.69 -19.60
C ALA A 63 -32.19 20.31 -21.06
N VAL A 64 -31.85 19.09 -21.48
CA VAL A 64 -32.19 18.55 -22.81
C VAL A 64 -33.67 18.18 -22.90
N ALA A 65 -34.28 17.67 -21.83
CA ALA A 65 -35.72 17.40 -21.76
C ALA A 65 -36.55 18.70 -21.83
N ASP A 66 -36.16 19.74 -21.09
CA ASP A 66 -36.86 21.04 -21.06
C ASP A 66 -36.78 21.78 -22.41
N ALA A 67 -35.67 21.62 -23.13
CA ALA A 67 -35.51 22.16 -24.49
C ALA A 67 -36.36 21.40 -25.53
N ARG A 68 -36.63 20.11 -25.31
CA ARG A 68 -37.44 19.29 -26.21
C ARG A 68 -38.93 19.53 -26.03
N ASP A 69 -39.40 19.75 -24.81
CA ASP A 69 -40.81 20.05 -24.52
C ASP A 69 -41.25 21.43 -25.02
N ARG A 70 -40.33 22.42 -25.04
CA ARG A 70 -40.60 23.75 -25.62
C ARG A 70 -40.75 23.76 -27.14
N VAL A 71 -40.21 22.76 -27.84
CA VAL A 71 -40.30 22.67 -29.31
C VAL A 71 -41.56 21.93 -29.77
N LEU A 72 -42.24 21.21 -28.87
CA LEU A 72 -43.34 20.29 -29.21
C LEU A 72 -44.73 20.73 -28.73
N SER A 73 -44.91 21.95 -28.22
CA SER A 73 -46.23 22.49 -27.85
C SER A 73 -46.71 23.55 -28.84
N PRO A 74 -47.56 23.20 -29.84
CA PRO A 74 -48.25 24.16 -30.69
C PRO A 74 -49.62 24.50 -30.08
N GLY A 75 -49.82 25.72 -29.61
CA GLY A 75 -51.15 26.22 -29.26
C GLY A 75 -51.16 27.44 -28.34
N GLU A 76 -52.07 28.39 -28.64
CA GLU A 76 -52.46 29.62 -27.92
C GLU A 76 -51.50 30.83 -28.06
N ASP A 77 -51.87 32.02 -28.52
CA ASP A 77 -53.07 32.60 -29.14
C ASP A 77 -52.57 33.83 -29.93
N LEU A 78 -52.91 33.93 -31.22
CA LEU A 78 -52.59 35.10 -32.03
C LEU A 78 -53.73 36.12 -31.92
N ASP A 79 -53.41 37.30 -31.41
CA ASP A 79 -54.24 38.50 -31.37
C ASP A 79 -54.64 38.94 -32.81
N PRO A 80 -55.94 38.99 -33.16
CA PRO A 80 -56.38 39.24 -34.53
C PRO A 80 -56.51 40.73 -34.90
N ASP A 81 -56.10 41.68 -34.06
CA ASP A 81 -56.40 43.12 -34.26
C ASP A 81 -55.19 44.04 -34.49
N LEU A 82 -54.26 43.64 -35.37
CA LEU A 82 -53.29 44.58 -35.96
C LEU A 82 -53.36 44.54 -37.48
N GLY A 83 -54.26 45.39 -37.98
CA GLY A 83 -54.56 45.58 -39.39
C GLY A 83 -53.35 45.87 -40.28
N GLU A 84 -53.52 45.34 -41.50
CA GLU A 84 -52.70 45.57 -42.68
C GLU A 84 -52.32 47.05 -42.85
N ARG A 85 -51.02 47.34 -42.86
CA ARG A 85 -50.47 48.52 -43.53
C ARG A 85 -49.71 48.07 -44.78
N PRO A 86 -49.89 48.75 -45.93
CA PRO A 86 -49.21 48.40 -47.16
C PRO A 86 -47.70 48.63 -47.01
N TYR A 87 -46.91 47.60 -47.37
CA TYR A 87 -45.46 47.65 -47.45
C TYR A 87 -44.99 48.80 -48.35
N THR A 88 -44.61 49.92 -47.75
CA THR A 88 -43.73 50.89 -48.41
C THR A 88 -42.29 50.45 -48.21
N ALA A 89 -41.52 50.41 -49.30
CA ALA A 89 -40.13 49.96 -49.38
C ALA A 89 -39.12 50.76 -48.51
N GLU A 90 -39.58 51.60 -47.58
CA GLU A 90 -38.77 52.35 -46.62
C GLU A 90 -38.64 51.66 -45.24
N GLU A 91 -39.46 50.65 -44.92
CA GLU A 91 -39.27 49.80 -43.73
C GLU A 91 -38.33 48.59 -43.98
N ALA A 92 -37.93 48.37 -45.24
CA ALA A 92 -36.75 47.60 -45.57
C ALA A 92 -35.50 48.44 -45.25
N GLY A 93 -35.21 48.60 -43.96
CA GLY A 93 -33.95 49.09 -43.42
C GLY A 93 -32.78 48.15 -43.75
N LEU A 94 -32.61 47.80 -45.03
CA LEU A 94 -31.42 47.21 -45.62
C LEU A 94 -30.32 48.27 -45.74
N ARG A 95 -29.99 48.89 -44.60
CA ARG A 95 -28.71 49.55 -44.33
C ARG A 95 -28.28 49.35 -42.89
N SER A 96 -28.52 48.18 -42.31
CA SER A 96 -27.54 47.69 -41.34
C SER A 96 -26.36 47.17 -42.14
N LYS A 97 -25.31 47.98 -42.26
CA LYS A 97 -23.95 47.44 -42.27
C LYS A 97 -23.81 46.71 -40.94
N ALA A 98 -24.33 45.49 -40.85
CA ALA A 98 -24.08 44.56 -39.77
C ALA A 98 -22.61 44.16 -39.89
N GLY A 99 -21.72 45.08 -39.53
CA GLY A 99 -20.36 44.72 -39.22
C GLY A 99 -20.46 43.68 -38.13
N TRP A 100 -19.93 42.49 -38.39
CA TRP A 100 -19.58 41.50 -37.37
C TRP A 100 -18.52 42.08 -36.40
N GLY A 101 -18.87 43.15 -35.70
CA GLY A 101 -18.09 43.72 -34.63
C GLY A 101 -18.34 42.88 -33.39
N ARG A 102 -17.75 41.68 -33.32
CA ARG A 102 -17.62 41.00 -32.03
C ARG A 102 -16.90 41.96 -31.08
N SER A 103 -17.45 42.16 -29.89
CA SER A 103 -16.85 43.05 -28.89
C SER A 103 -15.39 42.63 -28.65
N PRO A 104 -14.42 43.56 -28.71
CA PRO A 104 -13.01 43.24 -28.49
C PRO A 104 -12.76 42.68 -27.08
N ILE A 105 -13.59 43.04 -26.10
CA ILE A 105 -13.51 42.53 -24.73
C ILE A 105 -13.88 41.04 -24.68
N ILE A 106 -14.97 40.65 -25.35
CA ILE A 106 -15.39 39.24 -25.43
C ILE A 106 -14.31 38.42 -26.15
N SER A 107 -13.73 38.96 -27.22
CA SER A 107 -12.65 38.30 -27.95
C SER A 107 -11.42 38.07 -27.06
N ALA A 108 -11.04 39.06 -26.25
CA ALA A 108 -9.94 38.93 -25.29
C ALA A 108 -10.24 37.89 -24.19
N ALA A 109 -11.45 37.89 -23.64
CA ALA A 109 -11.86 36.89 -22.63
C ALA A 109 -11.80 35.45 -23.20
N VAL A 110 -12.32 35.24 -24.41
CA VAL A 110 -12.27 33.94 -25.10
C VAL A 110 -10.82 33.50 -25.36
N ILE A 111 -9.92 34.43 -25.71
CA ILE A 111 -8.49 34.12 -25.88
C ILE A 111 -7.88 33.65 -24.56
N VAL A 112 -8.14 34.35 -23.45
CA VAL A 112 -7.58 33.98 -22.13
C VAL A 112 -8.05 32.60 -21.70
N VAL A 113 -9.36 32.35 -21.77
CA VAL A 113 -9.94 31.03 -21.44
C VAL A 113 -9.43 29.95 -22.39
N GLY A 114 -9.36 30.23 -23.69
CA GLY A 114 -8.85 29.29 -24.68
C GLY A 114 -7.36 28.96 -24.47
N LEU A 115 -6.52 29.94 -24.14
CA LEU A 115 -5.11 29.71 -23.79
C LEU A 115 -4.97 28.84 -22.55
N PHE A 116 -5.79 29.07 -21.52
CA PHE A 116 -5.83 28.22 -20.33
C PHE A 116 -6.16 26.76 -20.69
N LEU A 117 -7.21 26.53 -21.49
CA LEU A 117 -7.59 25.20 -21.95
C LEU A 117 -6.52 24.53 -22.82
N LEU A 118 -5.83 25.30 -23.68
CA LEU A 118 -4.70 24.79 -24.47
C LEU A 118 -3.55 24.37 -23.58
N ILE A 119 -3.21 25.15 -22.55
CA ILE A 119 -2.16 24.78 -21.59
C ILE A 119 -2.56 23.49 -20.85
N ALA A 120 -3.81 23.39 -20.39
CA ALA A 120 -4.31 22.22 -19.68
C ALA A 120 -4.29 20.94 -20.54
N THR A 121 -4.58 21.05 -21.84
CA THR A 121 -4.64 19.91 -22.79
C THR A 121 -3.34 19.67 -23.56
N TRP A 122 -2.31 20.50 -23.35
CA TRP A 122 -1.05 20.42 -24.07
C TRP A 122 -0.33 19.09 -23.87
N SER A 123 -0.35 18.56 -22.64
CA SER A 123 0.27 17.28 -22.30
C SER A 123 -0.32 16.13 -23.12
N ASP A 124 -1.65 16.05 -23.18
CA ASP A 124 -2.36 15.02 -23.95
C ASP A 124 -2.18 15.20 -25.45
N PHE A 125 -2.17 16.45 -25.93
CA PHE A 125 -1.88 16.72 -27.34
C PHE A 125 -0.45 16.31 -27.72
N ARG A 126 0.56 16.64 -26.90
CA ARG A 126 1.95 16.21 -27.12
C ARG A 126 2.06 14.69 -27.09
N TYR A 127 1.37 14.03 -26.16
CA TYR A 127 1.32 12.58 -26.10
C TYR A 127 0.67 12.00 -27.37
N PHE A 128 -0.44 12.57 -27.85
CA PHE A 128 -1.06 12.18 -29.11
C PHE A 128 -0.13 12.31 -30.31
N LEU A 129 0.73 13.34 -30.37
CA LEU A 129 1.72 13.48 -31.46
C LEU A 129 2.70 12.30 -31.52
N ARG A 130 2.85 11.53 -30.43
CA ARG A 130 3.62 10.28 -30.43
C ARG A 130 2.90 9.13 -31.14
N SER A 131 1.64 9.27 -31.56
CA SER A 131 0.96 8.28 -32.41
C SER A 131 1.64 8.07 -33.77
N ALA A 132 2.50 9.00 -34.18
CA ALA A 132 3.36 8.84 -35.35
C ALA A 132 4.59 7.94 -35.07
N GLN A 133 4.89 7.63 -33.81
CA GLN A 133 5.92 6.65 -33.43
C GLN A 133 5.36 5.25 -33.71
N SER A 134 6.16 4.39 -34.34
CA SER A 134 5.74 3.03 -34.70
C SER A 134 5.73 2.08 -33.52
N GLU A 135 6.59 2.30 -32.53
CA GLU A 135 6.81 1.40 -31.40
C GLU A 135 6.99 2.21 -30.10
N PRO A 136 6.57 1.66 -28.95
CA PRO A 136 6.83 2.26 -27.64
C PRO A 136 8.32 2.25 -27.34
N ARG A 137 8.75 3.16 -26.48
CA ARG A 137 10.13 3.17 -25.99
C ARG A 137 10.33 2.04 -24.99
N ASP A 138 11.20 1.10 -25.32
CA ASP A 138 11.60 0.05 -24.38
C ASP A 138 12.54 0.63 -23.32
N LEU A 139 12.15 0.49 -22.05
CA LEU A 139 12.92 0.95 -20.90
C LEU A 139 13.70 -0.18 -20.22
N GLY A 140 13.57 -1.44 -20.67
CA GLY A 140 14.18 -2.58 -20.00
C GLY A 140 13.49 -2.90 -18.68
N THR A 141 14.26 -3.10 -17.61
CA THR A 141 13.74 -3.43 -16.28
C THR A 141 13.60 -2.21 -15.37
N VAL A 142 12.76 -2.30 -14.34
CA VAL A 142 12.62 -1.25 -13.32
C VAL A 142 13.97 -0.91 -12.67
N SER A 143 14.77 -1.93 -12.35
CA SER A 143 16.12 -1.80 -11.77
C SER A 143 17.13 -1.07 -12.67
N GLU A 144 16.90 -0.99 -13.98
CA GLU A 144 17.72 -0.20 -14.90
C GLU A 144 17.33 1.29 -14.90
N ILE A 145 16.06 1.62 -14.65
CA ILE A 145 15.56 2.99 -14.68
C ILE A 145 15.45 3.64 -13.30
N TYR A 146 15.51 2.88 -12.21
CA TYR A 146 15.44 3.37 -10.84
C TYR A 146 16.59 2.78 -10.03
N GLN A 147 17.51 3.65 -9.60
CA GLN A 147 18.73 3.27 -8.88
C GLN A 147 18.99 4.28 -7.76
N ASP A 148 19.38 3.78 -6.59
CA ASP A 148 19.74 4.61 -5.44
C ASP A 148 18.67 5.66 -5.06
N GLY A 149 17.39 5.30 -5.20
CA GLY A 149 16.26 6.18 -4.89
C GLY A 149 15.93 7.21 -5.98
N GLU A 150 16.59 7.17 -7.13
CA GLU A 150 16.41 8.13 -8.22
C GLU A 150 16.11 7.47 -9.57
N PHE A 151 15.27 8.13 -10.37
CA PHE A 151 15.05 7.73 -11.76
C PHE A 151 16.21 8.21 -12.65
N SER A 152 16.67 7.37 -13.58
CA SER A 152 17.77 7.67 -14.49
C SER A 152 17.53 8.90 -15.36
N GLU A 153 16.25 9.22 -15.64
CA GLU A 153 15.83 10.44 -16.31
C GLU A 153 14.35 10.77 -16.04
N ARG A 154 13.78 11.71 -16.81
CA ARG A 154 12.36 12.07 -16.74
C ARG A 154 11.53 11.30 -17.76
N PHE A 155 10.51 10.59 -17.27
CA PHE A 155 9.60 9.79 -18.11
C PHE A 155 8.22 10.45 -18.28
N ASP A 156 8.15 11.78 -18.18
CA ASP A 156 6.90 12.55 -18.20
C ASP A 156 6.17 12.42 -19.56
N ASN A 157 5.00 11.76 -19.57
CA ASN A 157 4.15 11.59 -20.75
C ASN A 157 4.85 10.86 -21.90
N GLU A 158 5.54 9.77 -21.58
CA GLU A 158 6.17 8.86 -22.54
C GLU A 158 5.29 7.64 -22.81
N TRP A 159 5.34 7.11 -24.04
CA TRP A 159 4.75 5.81 -24.36
C TRP A 159 5.87 4.77 -24.29
N VAL A 160 5.76 3.88 -23.31
CA VAL A 160 6.87 3.03 -22.88
C VAL A 160 6.46 1.58 -22.69
N VAL A 161 7.45 0.70 -22.75
CA VAL A 161 7.38 -0.67 -22.25
C VAL A 161 8.38 -0.82 -21.13
N LEU A 162 7.98 -1.50 -20.06
CA LEU A 162 8.80 -1.70 -18.87
C LEU A 162 8.57 -3.08 -18.28
N GLU A 163 9.63 -3.77 -17.88
CA GLU A 163 9.58 -5.03 -17.17
C GLU A 163 9.85 -4.83 -15.67
N GLY A 164 9.09 -5.52 -14.82
CA GLY A 164 9.28 -5.45 -13.37
C GLY A 164 8.27 -6.29 -12.60
N ASP A 165 8.58 -6.52 -11.34
CA ASP A 165 7.77 -7.38 -10.47
C ASP A 165 6.69 -6.58 -9.72
N PRO A 166 5.39 -6.85 -9.98
CA PRO A 166 4.32 -6.17 -9.28
C PRO A 166 4.16 -6.70 -7.85
N ASP A 167 3.91 -5.80 -6.90
CA ASP A 167 3.50 -6.11 -5.53
C ASP A 167 2.02 -6.47 -5.52
N VAL A 168 1.76 -7.77 -5.59
CA VAL A 168 0.43 -8.33 -5.74
C VAL A 168 -0.35 -8.41 -4.44
N GLN A 169 0.38 -8.40 -3.33
CA GLN A 169 -0.17 -8.53 -1.98
C GLN A 169 -0.86 -7.23 -1.58
N HIS A 170 -0.28 -6.10 -1.96
CA HIS A 170 -0.76 -4.76 -1.61
C HIS A 170 -1.44 -4.05 -2.80
N ALA A 171 -2.29 -4.78 -3.53
CA ALA A 171 -2.97 -4.26 -4.71
C ALA A 171 -4.16 -3.34 -4.34
N ALA A 172 -4.07 -2.06 -4.66
CA ALA A 172 -5.19 -1.14 -4.50
C ALA A 172 -6.20 -1.33 -5.65
N ARG A 173 -7.50 -1.31 -5.36
CA ARG A 173 -8.56 -1.44 -6.38
C ARG A 173 -9.52 -0.28 -6.26
N MET A 174 -9.76 0.40 -7.37
CA MET A 174 -10.66 1.56 -7.41
C MET A 174 -11.67 1.44 -8.53
N GLN A 175 -12.90 1.85 -8.26
CA GLN A 175 -13.92 1.98 -9.29
C GLN A 175 -13.69 3.28 -10.08
N GLY A 176 -13.58 3.15 -11.39
CA GLY A 176 -13.56 4.25 -12.35
C GLY A 176 -14.85 4.30 -13.18
N ARG A 177 -14.89 5.23 -14.13
CA ARG A 177 -16.05 5.41 -15.03
C ARG A 177 -16.29 4.20 -15.92
N ASP A 178 -15.20 3.59 -16.41
CA ASP A 178 -15.24 2.54 -17.44
C ASP A 178 -15.01 1.13 -16.87
N GLY A 179 -15.03 0.98 -15.54
CA GLY A 179 -14.80 -0.30 -14.87
C GLY A 179 -13.95 -0.16 -13.61
N TRP A 180 -13.17 -1.18 -13.30
CA TRP A 180 -12.25 -1.18 -12.16
C TRP A 180 -10.82 -0.91 -12.64
N ILE A 181 -10.02 -0.26 -11.79
CA ILE A 181 -8.60 -0.06 -12.02
C ILE A 181 -7.86 -0.68 -10.83
N GLY A 182 -6.94 -1.60 -11.13
CA GLY A 182 -6.01 -2.14 -10.15
C GLY A 182 -4.72 -1.34 -10.19
N PHE A 183 -4.24 -0.90 -9.03
CA PHE A 183 -2.96 -0.25 -8.87
C PHE A 183 -2.01 -1.18 -8.12
N LEU A 184 -0.85 -1.40 -8.70
CA LEU A 184 0.19 -2.26 -8.14
C LEU A 184 1.48 -1.44 -8.07
N ARG A 185 2.20 -1.53 -6.96
CA ARG A 185 3.58 -1.03 -6.86
C ARG A 185 4.49 -1.98 -7.65
N LEU A 186 5.56 -1.46 -8.26
CA LEU A 186 6.67 -2.31 -8.71
C LEU A 186 7.72 -2.38 -7.60
N ILE A 187 8.06 -3.59 -7.17
CA ILE A 187 8.82 -3.84 -5.92
C ILE A 187 10.19 -3.17 -5.96
N GLU A 188 10.85 -3.21 -7.12
CA GLU A 188 12.21 -2.70 -7.34
C GLU A 188 12.35 -1.17 -7.29
N ALA A 189 11.26 -0.42 -7.06
CA ALA A 189 11.26 1.05 -7.15
C ALA A 189 10.82 1.78 -5.87
N ASP A 190 11.03 1.23 -4.67
CA ASP A 190 10.83 1.92 -3.38
C ASP A 190 9.51 2.71 -3.25
N ALA A 191 8.40 2.16 -3.75
CA ALA A 191 7.09 2.85 -3.79
C ALA A 191 7.08 4.19 -4.56
N SER A 192 7.99 4.33 -5.52
CA SER A 192 8.10 5.45 -6.46
C SER A 192 7.58 5.11 -7.85
N LEU A 193 7.27 3.85 -8.14
CA LEU A 193 6.70 3.44 -9.42
C LEU A 193 5.51 2.49 -9.23
N PHE A 194 4.42 2.85 -9.90
CA PHE A 194 3.17 2.11 -9.86
C PHE A 194 2.70 1.81 -11.27
N VAL A 195 1.92 0.74 -11.41
CA VAL A 195 1.20 0.41 -12.64
C VAL A 195 -0.30 0.47 -12.37
N SER A 196 -1.06 1.05 -13.29
CA SER A 196 -2.52 1.01 -13.28
C SER A 196 -3.00 0.11 -14.41
N ILE A 197 -3.71 -0.94 -14.04
CA ILE A 197 -4.19 -1.99 -14.94
C ILE A 197 -5.72 -1.92 -14.98
N PRO A 198 -6.33 -1.65 -16.15
CA PRO A 198 -7.78 -1.76 -16.33
C PRO A 198 -8.28 -3.18 -16.01
N ARG A 199 -9.42 -3.28 -15.32
CA ARG A 199 -10.05 -4.54 -14.93
C ARG A 199 -11.53 -4.52 -15.25
N ALA A 200 -12.02 -5.63 -15.82
CA ALA A 200 -13.44 -5.82 -16.08
C ALA A 200 -14.26 -5.99 -14.80
N THR A 201 -13.70 -6.62 -13.76
CA THR A 201 -14.34 -6.84 -12.47
C THR A 201 -13.36 -6.64 -11.31
N GLN A 202 -13.89 -6.37 -10.12
CA GLN A 202 -13.10 -6.21 -8.89
C GLN A 202 -12.26 -7.45 -8.54
N ASN A 203 -12.80 -8.66 -8.80
CA ASN A 203 -12.21 -9.94 -8.40
C ASN A 203 -11.54 -10.71 -9.55
N THR A 204 -11.12 -10.00 -10.60
CA THR A 204 -10.41 -10.66 -11.72
C THR A 204 -9.12 -11.28 -11.19
N ASN A 205 -8.86 -12.55 -11.54
CA ASN A 205 -7.62 -13.24 -11.17
C ASN A 205 -6.43 -12.37 -11.51
N ASN A 206 -5.49 -12.30 -10.58
CA ASN A 206 -4.28 -11.54 -10.77
C ASN A 206 -3.35 -12.32 -11.71
N GLU A 207 -3.57 -12.25 -13.01
CA GLU A 207 -2.53 -12.57 -13.99
C GLU A 207 -1.53 -11.41 -13.98
N PHE A 208 -0.25 -11.72 -13.77
CA PHE A 208 0.83 -10.76 -13.60
C PHE A 208 1.71 -10.77 -14.85
N PRO A 209 1.39 -9.96 -15.87
CA PRO A 209 2.37 -9.70 -16.89
C PRO A 209 3.52 -8.94 -16.21
N GLY A 210 4.70 -9.54 -16.07
CA GLY A 210 5.91 -8.84 -15.61
C GLY A 210 6.44 -7.81 -16.62
N ARG A 211 5.65 -7.50 -17.66
CA ARG A 211 5.94 -6.58 -18.75
C ARG A 211 4.71 -5.72 -18.99
N PHE A 212 4.88 -4.42 -18.88
CA PHE A 212 3.81 -3.45 -18.93
C PHE A 212 4.05 -2.47 -20.08
N GLU A 213 3.05 -2.24 -20.90
CA GLU A 213 3.07 -1.23 -21.96
C GLU A 213 2.03 -0.15 -21.68
N GLY A 214 2.39 1.11 -21.80
CA GLY A 214 1.44 2.20 -21.57
C GLY A 214 2.03 3.59 -21.54
N ARG A 215 1.25 4.52 -20.97
CA ARG A 215 1.68 5.91 -20.77
C ARG A 215 2.28 6.10 -19.39
N MET A 216 3.53 6.55 -19.33
CA MET A 216 4.17 6.95 -18.09
C MET A 216 3.79 8.40 -17.73
N ARG A 217 3.34 8.63 -16.50
CA ARG A 217 2.98 9.97 -15.98
C ARG A 217 3.49 10.15 -14.57
N ARG A 218 3.75 11.40 -14.13
CA ARG A 218 3.98 11.65 -12.70
C ARG A 218 2.76 11.24 -11.91
N ILE A 219 2.99 10.53 -10.82
CA ILE A 219 1.88 10.00 -10.03
C ILE A 219 1.08 11.14 -9.38
N SER A 220 1.73 12.23 -8.95
CA SER A 220 1.06 13.42 -8.41
C SER A 220 0.23 14.21 -9.43
N GLU A 221 0.38 13.95 -10.73
CA GLU A 221 -0.41 14.62 -11.79
C GLU A 221 -1.63 13.81 -12.21
N VAL A 222 -1.85 12.64 -11.62
CA VAL A 222 -3.01 11.80 -11.92
C VAL A 222 -4.14 12.03 -10.90
N PRO A 223 -5.41 12.05 -11.34
CA PRO A 223 -6.55 12.26 -10.43
C PRO A 223 -6.67 11.24 -9.29
N GLN A 224 -6.04 10.08 -9.42
CA GLN A 224 -6.10 9.00 -8.45
C GLN A 224 -5.07 9.12 -7.33
N TRP A 225 -4.16 10.11 -7.38
CA TRP A 225 -3.08 10.27 -6.44
C TRP A 225 -3.54 10.30 -4.97
N ASP A 226 -4.47 11.19 -4.63
CA ASP A 226 -4.90 11.38 -3.23
C ASP A 226 -5.50 10.09 -2.64
N LYS A 227 -6.24 9.34 -3.46
CA LYS A 227 -6.82 8.05 -3.07
C LYS A 227 -5.74 6.98 -2.91
N LEU A 228 -4.75 6.94 -3.80
CA LEU A 228 -3.63 6.00 -3.71
C LEU A 228 -2.80 6.30 -2.47
N GLN A 229 -2.46 7.56 -2.25
CA GLN A 229 -1.71 7.98 -1.08
C GLN A 229 -2.43 7.59 0.21
N THR A 230 -3.74 7.81 0.28
CA THR A 230 -4.55 7.42 1.45
C THR A 230 -4.56 5.90 1.66
N PHE A 231 -4.72 5.12 0.60
CA PHE A 231 -4.68 3.66 0.68
C PHE A 231 -3.32 3.15 1.19
N PHE A 232 -2.22 3.59 0.58
CA PHE A 232 -0.88 3.14 0.96
C PHE A 232 -0.48 3.58 2.36
N ASN A 233 -0.88 4.79 2.78
CA ASN A 233 -0.65 5.25 4.15
C ASN A 233 -1.46 4.42 5.18
N ALA A 234 -2.66 3.96 4.82
CA ALA A 234 -3.50 3.16 5.71
C ALA A 234 -3.05 1.69 5.83
N GLU A 235 -2.45 1.13 4.77
CA GLU A 235 -1.91 -0.23 4.78
C GLU A 235 -0.59 -0.36 5.58
N GLU A 236 0.07 0.76 5.91
CA GLU A 236 1.33 0.79 6.67
C GLU A 236 2.37 -0.21 6.14
N ILE A 237 2.51 -0.29 4.81
CA ILE A 237 3.40 -1.25 4.18
C ILE A 237 4.84 -1.01 4.64
N THR A 238 5.49 -2.06 5.10
CA THR A 238 6.91 -2.03 5.49
C THR A 238 7.73 -2.85 4.52
N ASP A 239 8.80 -2.26 4.02
CA ASP A 239 9.85 -3.01 3.35
C ASP A 239 10.82 -3.58 4.37
N ILE A 240 11.34 -4.76 4.07
CA ILE A 240 12.25 -5.50 4.94
C ILE A 240 13.53 -5.73 4.16
N ILE A 241 14.59 -5.03 4.57
CA ILE A 241 15.91 -5.15 3.94
C ILE A 241 16.82 -5.96 4.87
N ASP A 242 17.37 -7.07 4.38
CA ASP A 242 18.29 -7.93 5.11
C ASP A 242 19.69 -7.29 5.17
N LEU A 243 20.18 -7.07 6.40
CA LEU A 243 21.49 -6.51 6.71
C LEU A 243 22.46 -7.62 7.11
N ASP A 244 23.73 -7.48 6.74
CA ASP A 244 24.79 -8.38 7.23
C ASP A 244 25.02 -8.13 8.74
N PRO A 245 24.74 -9.12 9.64
CA PRO A 245 24.83 -8.92 11.08
C PRO A 245 26.22 -8.49 11.56
N ALA A 246 27.28 -9.00 10.91
CA ALA A 246 28.66 -8.65 11.27
C ALA A 246 28.96 -7.18 10.94
N SER A 247 28.49 -6.68 9.79
CA SER A 247 28.61 -5.27 9.43
C SER A 247 27.87 -4.34 10.40
N VAL A 248 26.70 -4.75 10.91
CA VAL A 248 25.93 -3.97 11.90
C VAL A 248 26.73 -3.84 13.20
N ALA A 249 27.25 -4.95 13.72
CA ALA A 249 28.09 -4.93 14.93
C ALA A 249 29.37 -4.09 14.74
N SER A 250 30.01 -4.18 13.57
CA SER A 250 31.19 -3.39 13.22
C SER A 250 30.88 -1.88 13.10
N ALA A 251 29.72 -1.53 12.53
CA ALA A 251 29.28 -0.15 12.41
C ALA A 251 29.05 0.47 13.80
N LEU A 252 28.35 -0.24 14.68
CA LEU A 252 28.14 0.18 16.07
C LEU A 252 29.47 0.37 16.83
N GLY A 253 30.41 -0.57 16.71
CA GLY A 253 31.69 -0.53 17.41
C GLY A 253 32.62 0.60 16.94
N SER A 254 32.46 1.06 15.70
CA SER A 254 33.22 2.17 15.11
C SER A 254 32.49 3.52 15.15
N GLY A 255 31.22 3.54 15.58
CA GLY A 255 30.35 4.72 15.48
C GLY A 255 29.94 5.09 14.05
N ALA A 256 30.10 4.16 13.10
CA ALA A 256 29.65 4.34 11.72
C ALA A 256 28.14 4.03 11.59
N ARG A 257 27.55 4.50 10.49
CA ARG A 257 26.13 4.27 10.16
C ARG A 257 25.91 3.46 8.90
N LYS A 258 26.98 3.22 8.14
CA LYS A 258 26.93 2.40 6.93
C LYS A 258 27.09 0.95 7.31
N VAL A 259 26.12 0.14 6.90
CA VAL A 259 26.06 -1.31 7.11
C VAL A 259 25.97 -1.99 5.75
N ALA A 260 26.54 -3.18 5.62
CA ALA A 260 26.46 -3.95 4.38
C ALA A 260 25.10 -4.68 4.31
N LEU A 261 24.58 -4.82 3.10
CA LEU A 261 23.41 -5.65 2.82
C LEU A 261 23.82 -7.10 2.59
N VAL A 262 22.94 -8.06 2.89
CA VAL A 262 23.20 -9.49 2.62
C VAL A 262 23.38 -9.75 1.13
N ASP A 263 22.58 -9.10 0.28
CA ASP A 263 22.62 -9.24 -1.18
C ASP A 263 23.69 -8.34 -1.85
N GLY A 264 24.49 -7.65 -1.05
CA GLY A 264 25.55 -6.75 -1.51
C GLY A 264 25.13 -5.28 -1.56
N GLY A 265 26.12 -4.39 -1.49
CA GLY A 265 25.91 -2.95 -1.32
C GLY A 265 25.96 -2.50 0.14
N GLU A 266 25.73 -1.21 0.36
CA GLU A 266 25.74 -0.61 1.69
C GLU A 266 24.50 0.26 1.88
N LEU A 267 23.98 0.28 3.10
CA LEU A 267 22.88 1.14 3.51
C LEU A 267 23.33 2.02 4.67
N GLU A 268 22.99 3.31 4.63
CA GLU A 268 23.15 4.20 5.78
C GLU A 268 21.90 4.15 6.67
N LEU A 269 22.10 3.77 7.94
CA LEU A 269 21.05 3.68 8.94
C LEU A 269 20.88 4.99 9.72
N ALA A 270 19.64 5.42 9.85
CA ALA A 270 19.27 6.50 10.75
C ALA A 270 19.09 5.98 12.19
N PRO A 271 19.29 6.82 13.23
CA PRO A 271 19.10 6.38 14.63
C PRO A 271 17.68 5.87 14.95
N ASP A 272 16.68 6.31 14.22
CA ASP A 272 15.27 5.95 14.35
C ASP A 272 14.83 4.81 13.42
N ASP A 273 15.74 4.29 12.58
CA ASP A 273 15.46 3.10 11.76
C ASP A 273 15.16 1.90 12.68
N LYS A 274 14.02 1.25 12.41
CA LYS A 274 13.56 0.06 13.15
C LYS A 274 14.29 -1.16 12.65
N LEU A 275 14.98 -1.85 13.55
CA LEU A 275 15.67 -3.10 13.26
C LEU A 275 14.94 -4.28 13.90
N ARG A 276 14.70 -5.30 13.09
CA ARG A 276 14.27 -6.63 13.50
C ARG A 276 15.51 -7.51 13.69
N VAL A 277 15.88 -7.75 14.94
CA VAL A 277 17.01 -8.60 15.31
C VAL A 277 16.51 -10.01 15.60
N VAL A 278 16.93 -10.98 14.80
CA VAL A 278 16.57 -12.39 14.93
C VAL A 278 17.70 -13.14 15.62
N VAL A 279 17.39 -13.73 16.76
CA VAL A 279 18.36 -14.36 17.66
C VAL A 279 18.06 -15.84 17.81
N ALA A 280 19.03 -16.70 17.48
CA ALA A 280 19.04 -18.10 17.85
C ALA A 280 19.24 -18.23 19.37
N GLN A 281 18.32 -18.91 20.03
CA GLN A 281 18.40 -19.11 21.46
C GLN A 281 19.26 -20.35 21.76
N SER A 282 20.13 -20.27 22.77
CA SER A 282 20.93 -21.40 23.26
C SER A 282 20.11 -22.52 23.92
N SER A 283 18.79 -22.35 23.94
CA SER A 283 17.83 -23.29 24.51
C SER A 283 16.77 -23.66 23.48
N ALA A 284 16.31 -24.90 23.55
CA ALA A 284 15.26 -25.43 22.71
C ALA A 284 13.92 -25.46 23.44
N MET A 285 12.83 -25.36 22.69
CA MET A 285 11.49 -25.57 23.24
C MET A 285 11.16 -27.06 23.21
N VAL A 286 10.70 -27.61 24.33
CA VAL A 286 10.16 -28.96 24.39
C VAL A 286 8.65 -28.88 24.60
N GLN A 287 7.88 -29.52 23.73
CA GLN A 287 6.44 -29.66 23.86
C GLN A 287 6.13 -31.11 24.21
N LEU A 288 5.43 -31.33 25.32
CA LEU A 288 5.05 -32.66 25.79
C LEU A 288 3.52 -32.80 25.76
N GLY A 289 3.04 -33.70 24.93
CA GLY A 289 1.63 -34.00 24.74
C GLY A 289 0.94 -34.45 26.03
N ARG A 290 -0.17 -33.78 26.39
CA ARG A 290 -0.93 -34.06 27.61
C ARG A 290 -1.71 -35.36 27.54
N THR A 291 -1.89 -35.97 26.37
CA THR A 291 -2.47 -37.32 26.27
C THR A 291 -1.48 -38.38 26.73
N THR A 292 -0.19 -38.21 26.41
CA THR A 292 0.88 -39.12 26.83
C THR A 292 1.32 -38.86 28.26
N TRP A 293 1.43 -37.59 28.67
CA TRP A 293 1.75 -37.19 30.03
C TRP A 293 0.64 -36.28 30.62
N PRO A 294 -0.45 -36.87 31.14
CA PRO A 294 -1.60 -36.13 31.69
C PRO A 294 -1.27 -35.12 32.79
N THR A 295 -0.22 -35.36 33.57
CA THR A 295 0.13 -34.52 34.72
C THR A 295 1.51 -33.88 34.56
N ARG A 296 1.70 -32.71 35.17
CA ARG A 296 3.01 -32.03 35.17
C ARG A 296 4.12 -32.90 35.79
N ALA A 297 3.83 -33.65 36.85
CA ALA A 297 4.82 -34.52 37.48
C ALA A 297 5.33 -35.62 36.54
N GLN A 298 4.46 -36.17 35.68
CA GLN A 298 4.87 -37.14 34.65
C GLN A 298 5.70 -36.47 33.54
N ALA A 299 5.34 -35.24 33.16
CA ALA A 299 6.10 -34.44 32.21
C ALA A 299 7.50 -34.06 32.76
N ASP A 300 7.59 -33.70 34.03
CA ASP A 300 8.87 -33.42 34.72
C ASP A 300 9.75 -34.69 34.78
N GLU A 301 9.17 -35.88 34.94
CA GLU A 301 9.92 -37.14 34.97
C GLU A 301 10.51 -37.48 33.60
N ILE A 302 9.75 -37.34 32.51
CA ILE A 302 10.28 -37.63 31.16
C ILE A 302 11.36 -36.62 30.74
N MET A 303 11.27 -35.36 31.18
CA MET A 303 12.31 -34.36 30.89
C MET A 303 13.70 -34.76 31.42
N LYS A 304 13.77 -35.57 32.49
CA LYS A 304 15.05 -36.08 33.02
C LYS A 304 15.79 -36.99 32.03
N VAL A 305 15.08 -37.65 31.11
CA VAL A 305 15.67 -38.52 30.07
C VAL A 305 16.64 -37.74 29.17
N LEU A 306 16.39 -36.43 28.97
CA LEU A 306 17.26 -35.60 28.14
C LEU A 306 18.65 -35.39 28.74
N GLY A 307 18.81 -35.55 30.07
CA GLY A 307 20.11 -35.37 30.74
C GLY A 307 20.69 -33.96 30.62
N LYS A 308 19.84 -32.95 30.36
CA LYS A 308 20.21 -31.54 30.21
C LYS A 308 19.48 -30.69 31.25
N PRO A 309 20.03 -29.54 31.66
CA PRO A 309 19.27 -28.53 32.39
C PRO A 309 17.98 -28.18 31.64
N TRP A 310 16.87 -28.07 32.36
CA TRP A 310 15.57 -27.72 31.80
C TRP A 310 14.77 -26.84 32.78
N ALA A 311 13.80 -26.11 32.26
CA ALA A 311 12.84 -25.36 33.07
C ALA A 311 11.43 -25.46 32.48
N PHE A 312 10.43 -25.51 33.37
CA PHE A 312 9.03 -25.42 32.97
C PHE A 312 8.70 -23.98 32.56
N VAL A 313 8.07 -23.81 31.39
CA VAL A 313 7.68 -22.50 30.87
C VAL A 313 6.21 -22.24 31.17
N GLU A 314 5.33 -23.09 30.64
CA GLU A 314 3.88 -22.89 30.75
C GLU A 314 3.07 -24.17 30.49
N LYS A 315 1.79 -24.12 30.86
CA LYS A 315 0.78 -25.11 30.50
C LYS A 315 -0.07 -24.55 29.37
N ARG A 316 -0.22 -25.30 28.28
CA ARG A 316 -1.19 -25.04 27.21
C ARG A 316 -2.30 -26.09 27.24
N ASP A 317 -3.33 -25.88 26.42
CA ASP A 317 -4.49 -26.77 26.38
C ASP A 317 -4.12 -28.23 26.07
N THR A 318 -3.20 -28.42 25.13
CA THR A 318 -2.81 -29.75 24.63
C THR A 318 -1.43 -30.22 25.06
N VAL A 319 -0.56 -29.31 25.50
CA VAL A 319 0.86 -29.59 25.79
C VAL A 319 1.36 -28.94 27.07
N TRP A 320 2.36 -29.56 27.69
CA TRP A 320 3.26 -28.90 28.63
C TRP A 320 4.45 -28.34 27.86
N VAL A 321 4.84 -27.10 28.14
CA VAL A 321 5.96 -26.43 27.46
C VAL A 321 7.13 -26.29 28.43
N TYR A 322 8.27 -26.80 28.00
CA TYR A 322 9.55 -26.69 28.69
C TYR A 322 10.58 -26.01 27.80
N THR A 323 11.66 -25.56 28.43
CA THR A 323 12.88 -25.15 27.76
C THR A 323 14.02 -26.07 28.19
N VAL A 324 14.95 -26.39 27.29
CA VAL A 324 16.10 -27.27 27.56
C VAL A 324 17.38 -26.68 26.97
N ALA A 325 18.50 -26.77 27.70
CA ALA A 325 19.76 -26.16 27.31
C ALA A 325 20.51 -27.04 26.29
N LEU A 326 20.65 -26.56 25.04
CA LEU A 326 21.32 -27.31 23.97
C LEU A 326 22.56 -26.61 23.39
N GLY A 327 22.71 -25.29 23.63
CA GLY A 327 23.70 -24.44 22.95
C GLY A 327 23.11 -23.80 21.69
N ALA A 328 23.72 -22.71 21.22
CA ALA A 328 23.24 -21.98 20.04
C ALA A 328 23.47 -22.76 18.74
N ASP A 329 24.52 -23.59 18.69
CA ASP A 329 24.92 -24.37 17.50
C ASP A 329 24.31 -25.78 17.45
N ALA A 330 23.17 -25.99 18.13
CA ALA A 330 22.51 -27.30 18.15
C ALA A 330 22.08 -27.70 16.73
N SER A 331 22.52 -28.88 16.27
CA SER A 331 22.22 -29.37 14.91
C SER A 331 20.83 -29.98 14.82
N LEU A 332 20.27 -30.05 13.60
CA LEU A 332 18.97 -30.69 13.33
C LEU A 332 18.93 -32.14 13.84
N GLU A 333 20.04 -32.87 13.70
CA GLU A 333 20.18 -34.25 14.17
C GLU A 333 20.02 -34.36 15.68
N LEU A 334 20.55 -33.39 16.45
CA LEU A 334 20.39 -33.36 17.90
C LEU A 334 18.92 -33.16 18.30
N PHE A 335 18.20 -32.25 17.63
CA PHE A 335 16.76 -32.07 17.89
C PHE A 335 15.96 -33.35 17.62
N GLN A 336 16.29 -34.05 16.54
CA GLN A 336 15.65 -35.33 16.20
C GLN A 336 16.02 -36.43 17.20
N GLU A 337 17.29 -36.50 17.63
CA GLU A 337 17.75 -37.46 18.63
C GLU A 337 16.99 -37.29 19.96
N LEU A 338 16.90 -36.05 20.45
CA LEU A 338 16.19 -35.75 21.70
C LEU A 338 14.68 -35.98 21.57
N THR A 339 14.10 -35.68 20.40
CA THR A 339 12.71 -36.00 20.10
C THR A 339 12.47 -37.51 20.15
N ARG A 340 13.33 -38.34 19.54
CA ARG A 340 13.22 -39.80 19.64
C ARG A 340 13.41 -40.28 21.08
N ALA A 341 14.31 -39.69 21.85
CA ALA A 341 14.54 -40.05 23.25
C ALA A 341 13.28 -39.87 24.11
N LEU A 342 12.50 -38.81 23.88
CA LEU A 342 11.22 -38.57 24.56
C LEU A 342 10.12 -39.56 24.15
N ASN A 343 10.23 -40.16 22.96
CA ASN A 343 9.23 -41.04 22.35
C ASN A 343 9.67 -42.51 22.31
N ASN A 344 10.53 -42.95 23.24
CA ASN A 344 11.02 -44.33 23.33
C ASN A 344 11.67 -44.85 22.03
N GLY A 345 12.28 -43.97 21.23
CA GLY A 345 12.92 -44.30 19.96
C GLY A 345 12.02 -44.21 18.73
N GLU A 346 10.73 -43.93 18.90
CA GLU A 346 9.80 -43.74 17.77
C GLU A 346 9.94 -42.34 17.17
N ASP A 347 9.80 -42.27 15.85
CA ASP A 347 9.74 -41.01 15.12
C ASP A 347 8.28 -40.59 14.98
N LEU A 348 7.91 -39.47 15.58
CA LEU A 348 6.57 -38.89 15.46
C LEU A 348 6.45 -38.14 14.13
N ALA A 349 6.53 -38.87 13.02
CA ALA A 349 6.29 -38.32 11.69
C ALA A 349 4.81 -37.89 11.50
N SER A 350 3.89 -38.35 12.35
CA SER A 350 2.49 -37.89 12.37
C SER A 350 2.28 -36.85 13.47
N ALA A 351 2.02 -35.61 13.06
CA ALA A 351 1.85 -34.44 13.94
C ALA A 351 0.49 -34.47 14.69
N ASP A 352 0.40 -35.21 15.80
CA ASP A 352 -0.57 -34.89 16.85
C ASP A 352 0.17 -34.19 18.01
N PRO A 353 0.01 -32.87 18.21
CA PRO A 353 0.67 -32.17 19.30
C PRO A 353 0.24 -32.68 20.69
N LYS A 354 -0.86 -33.44 20.79
CA LYS A 354 -1.34 -34.01 22.07
C LYS A 354 -0.58 -35.27 22.49
N VAL A 355 0.16 -35.92 21.59
CA VAL A 355 0.78 -37.24 21.82
C VAL A 355 2.29 -37.16 21.66
N GLY A 356 3.01 -37.64 22.67
CA GLY A 356 4.46 -37.71 22.70
C GLY A 356 5.15 -36.34 22.83
N GLY A 357 6.47 -36.33 22.66
CA GLY A 357 7.33 -35.18 22.93
C GLY A 357 8.00 -34.66 21.67
N LEU A 358 8.16 -33.34 21.56
CA LEU A 358 8.81 -32.69 20.42
C LEU A 358 9.81 -31.65 20.91
N VAL A 359 11.03 -31.68 20.37
CA VAL A 359 12.09 -30.70 20.67
C VAL A 359 12.31 -29.82 19.44
N LEU A 360 12.11 -28.51 19.59
CA LEU A 360 12.18 -27.54 18.50
C LEU A 360 13.24 -26.47 18.78
N PRO A 361 13.97 -26.01 17.75
CA PRO A 361 14.82 -24.83 17.87
C PRO A 361 13.96 -23.62 18.24
N ARG A 362 14.50 -22.74 19.06
CA ARG A 362 13.82 -21.51 19.48
C ARG A 362 14.55 -20.30 18.91
N ARG A 363 13.78 -19.42 18.30
CA ARG A 363 14.23 -18.10 17.85
C ARG A 363 13.47 -17.04 18.63
N ALA A 364 14.13 -15.93 18.91
CA ALA A 364 13.50 -14.72 19.40
C ALA A 364 13.68 -13.62 18.37
N THR A 365 12.67 -12.78 18.22
CA THR A 365 12.71 -11.63 17.33
C THR A 365 12.46 -10.40 18.19
N TYR A 366 13.38 -9.46 18.13
CA TYR A 366 13.30 -8.20 18.86
C TYR A 366 13.18 -7.05 17.86
N LEU A 367 12.29 -6.10 18.15
CA LEU A 367 12.18 -4.86 17.40
C LEU A 367 12.85 -3.75 18.22
N VAL A 368 13.86 -3.10 17.63
CA VAL A 368 14.75 -2.15 18.31
C VAL A 368 15.08 -0.99 17.39
N ASP A 369 15.39 0.17 17.97
CA ASP A 369 15.88 1.33 17.20
C ASP A 369 17.38 1.19 17.00
N PHE A 370 17.88 1.50 15.80
CA PHE A 370 19.32 1.43 15.54
C PHE A 370 20.13 2.32 16.51
N GLY A 371 19.61 3.49 16.87
CA GLY A 371 20.24 4.41 17.83
C GLY A 371 20.21 3.94 19.28
N ASP A 372 19.40 2.94 19.62
CA ASP A 372 19.37 2.31 20.95
C ASP A 372 20.29 1.08 21.04
N LEU A 373 20.84 0.63 19.91
CA LEU A 373 21.80 -0.45 19.90
C LEU A 373 23.19 0.01 20.34
N SER A 374 23.81 -0.80 21.18
CA SER A 374 25.21 -0.69 21.55
C SER A 374 25.88 -2.04 21.36
N VAL A 375 27.19 -2.02 21.11
CA VAL A 375 28.01 -3.22 21.12
C VAL A 375 29.02 -3.13 22.24
N ASP A 376 29.05 -4.17 23.08
CA ASP A 376 30.01 -4.32 24.15
C ASP A 376 30.98 -5.46 23.78
N GLY A 377 32.29 -5.24 23.92
CA GLY A 377 33.30 -6.21 23.49
C GLY A 377 33.69 -6.09 22.01
N ALA A 378 34.43 -7.07 21.49
CA ALA A 378 34.91 -7.08 20.11
C ALA A 378 35.03 -8.51 19.57
N GLY A 379 34.84 -8.68 18.25
CA GLY A 379 34.92 -9.98 17.59
C GLY A 379 33.88 -10.97 18.11
N ASP A 380 34.29 -12.22 18.34
CA ASP A 380 33.41 -13.33 18.75
C ASP A 380 32.82 -13.17 20.16
N SER A 381 33.36 -12.26 20.97
CA SER A 381 32.81 -11.92 22.29
C SER A 381 32.04 -10.60 22.28
N ALA A 382 31.70 -10.06 21.10
CA ALA A 382 30.84 -8.90 21.02
C ALA A 382 29.42 -9.26 21.44
N GLU A 383 28.82 -8.44 22.29
CA GLU A 383 27.42 -8.53 22.70
C GLU A 383 26.67 -7.29 22.20
N LEU A 384 25.55 -7.53 21.53
CA LEU A 384 24.62 -6.49 21.13
C LEU A 384 23.68 -6.21 22.30
N SER A 385 23.64 -4.97 22.78
CA SER A 385 22.80 -4.53 23.89
C SER A 385 21.79 -3.49 23.42
N PHE A 386 20.53 -3.66 23.83
CA PHE A 386 19.41 -2.76 23.49
C PHE A 386 18.38 -2.71 24.62
N THR A 387 17.59 -1.66 24.65
CA THR A 387 16.46 -1.52 25.58
C THR A 387 15.38 -2.54 25.21
N TYR A 388 15.01 -3.40 26.16
CA TYR A 388 14.01 -4.44 25.92
C TYR A 388 12.61 -3.83 25.71
N GLY A 389 12.26 -2.78 26.46
CA GLY A 389 11.09 -1.95 26.20
C GLY A 389 9.77 -2.75 26.12
N SER A 390 9.07 -2.60 24.99
CA SER A 390 7.79 -3.25 24.69
C SER A 390 7.90 -4.62 24.01
N ASN A 391 9.12 -5.18 23.90
CA ASN A 391 9.30 -6.50 23.31
C ASN A 391 8.56 -7.57 24.13
N THR A 392 7.90 -8.49 23.43
CA THR A 392 7.14 -9.61 24.05
C THR A 392 7.88 -10.95 23.90
N ALA A 393 8.91 -11.01 23.06
CA ALA A 393 9.75 -12.18 22.88
C ALA A 393 10.60 -12.45 24.13
N GLY A 394 10.60 -13.68 24.64
CA GLY A 394 11.36 -14.01 25.86
C GLY A 394 12.84 -13.61 25.77
N THR A 395 13.44 -13.23 26.91
CA THR A 395 14.83 -12.75 27.01
C THR A 395 15.89 -13.83 26.73
N GLY A 396 15.46 -15.08 26.56
CA GLY A 396 16.33 -16.23 26.44
C GLY A 396 16.62 -16.88 27.77
N TRP A 397 17.48 -17.89 27.75
CA TRP A 397 17.83 -18.67 28.93
C TRP A 397 19.33 -18.89 29.05
N LYS A 398 19.80 -18.94 30.28
CA LYS A 398 21.19 -19.29 30.62
C LYS A 398 21.21 -20.35 31.70
N VAL A 399 22.29 -21.13 31.69
CA VAL A 399 22.52 -22.17 32.69
C VAL A 399 23.20 -21.54 33.91
N GLU A 400 22.56 -21.64 35.08
CA GLU A 400 23.14 -21.26 36.38
C GLU A 400 23.17 -22.50 37.28
N GLY A 401 24.35 -23.09 37.45
CA GLY A 401 24.49 -24.39 38.11
C GLY A 401 23.76 -25.49 37.32
N ASP A 402 22.81 -26.16 37.96
CA ASP A 402 21.99 -27.21 37.35
C ASP A 402 20.62 -26.69 36.83
N ALA A 403 20.36 -25.38 36.94
CA ALA A 403 19.08 -24.78 36.58
C ALA A 403 19.19 -23.95 35.29
N LEU A 404 18.11 -23.93 34.51
CA LEU A 404 17.89 -22.92 33.48
C LEU A 404 17.13 -21.75 34.09
N VAL A 405 17.72 -20.56 33.98
CA VAL A 405 17.08 -19.31 34.40
C VAL A 405 16.96 -18.36 33.22
N PRO A 406 15.92 -17.51 33.18
CA PRO A 406 15.82 -16.48 32.15
C PRO A 406 17.03 -15.55 32.18
N VAL A 407 17.47 -15.07 31.02
CA VAL A 407 18.53 -14.05 30.96
C VAL A 407 17.96 -12.77 31.61
N PRO A 408 18.62 -12.23 32.66
CA PRO A 408 18.15 -11.03 33.33
C PRO A 408 18.35 -9.80 32.43
N LEU A 409 17.48 -8.81 32.60
CA LEU A 409 17.67 -7.49 32.03
C LEU A 409 18.57 -6.67 32.96
N ASP A 410 19.58 -6.00 32.42
CA ASP A 410 20.40 -5.04 33.17
C ASP A 410 19.91 -3.62 32.89
N GLY A 411 19.34 -2.97 33.91
CA GLY A 411 18.74 -1.65 33.74
C GLY A 411 17.61 -1.60 32.70
N GLY A 412 16.95 -2.73 32.40
CA GLY A 412 15.94 -2.85 31.34
C GLY A 412 16.50 -3.12 29.94
N ARG A 413 17.83 -3.31 29.81
CA ARG A 413 18.48 -3.70 28.56
C ARG A 413 18.72 -5.20 28.50
N LEU A 414 18.60 -5.75 27.30
CA LEU A 414 18.94 -7.13 26.98
C LEU A 414 20.27 -7.13 26.22
N ALA A 415 21.22 -7.95 26.68
CA ALA A 415 22.46 -8.22 25.97
C ALA A 415 22.38 -9.60 25.28
N VAL A 416 22.73 -9.63 24.00
CA VAL A 416 22.69 -10.83 23.16
C VAL A 416 24.06 -11.03 22.51
N PRO A 417 24.68 -12.22 22.60
CA PRO A 417 25.92 -12.51 21.89
C PRO A 417 25.77 -12.32 20.38
N SER A 418 26.72 -11.64 19.74
CA SER A 418 26.70 -11.38 18.29
C SER A 418 26.64 -12.68 17.48
N ALA A 419 27.34 -13.72 17.94
CA ALA A 419 27.32 -15.05 17.34
C ALA A 419 25.95 -15.74 17.35
N ALA A 420 25.04 -15.31 18.24
CA ALA A 420 23.67 -15.82 18.31
C ALA A 420 22.70 -15.07 17.38
N ILE A 421 23.14 -13.98 16.73
CA ILE A 421 22.31 -13.20 15.80
C ILE A 421 22.33 -13.90 14.44
N GLU A 422 21.19 -14.46 14.05
CA GLU A 422 21.04 -15.13 12.75
C GLU A 422 20.75 -14.12 11.63
N ALA A 423 20.01 -13.07 11.93
CA ALA A 423 19.66 -12.04 10.95
C ALA A 423 19.39 -10.70 11.63
N VAL A 424 19.72 -9.62 10.94
CA VAL A 424 19.29 -8.26 11.27
C VAL A 424 18.59 -7.71 10.03
N ARG A 425 17.40 -7.16 10.21
CA ARG A 425 16.62 -6.59 9.11
C ARG A 425 16.21 -5.18 9.46
N VAL A 426 16.28 -4.26 8.53
CA VAL A 426 15.66 -2.93 8.73
C VAL A 426 14.25 -2.95 8.18
N GLU A 427 13.31 -2.44 8.98
CA GLU A 427 11.92 -2.20 8.59
C GLU A 427 11.79 -0.73 8.19
N ARG A 428 11.53 -0.47 6.92
CA ARG A 428 11.26 0.88 6.43
C ARG A 428 9.83 1.00 5.99
N SER A 429 9.11 1.97 6.55
CA SER A 429 7.79 2.32 6.07
C SER A 429 7.90 2.80 4.63
N LEU A 430 7.19 2.14 3.72
CA LEU A 430 7.09 2.56 2.34
C LEU A 430 5.98 3.61 2.23
N VAL A 431 6.37 4.80 1.82
CA VAL A 431 5.44 5.90 1.53
C VAL A 431 5.47 6.13 0.02
N ALA A 432 4.30 6.22 -0.60
CA ALA A 432 4.22 6.53 -2.01
C ALA A 432 4.91 7.87 -2.31
N ASP A 433 5.88 7.89 -3.23
CA ASP A 433 6.62 9.11 -3.57
C ASP A 433 5.79 9.98 -4.54
N PRO A 434 5.40 11.22 -4.18
CA PRO A 434 4.70 12.13 -5.09
C PRO A 434 5.50 12.50 -6.35
N LYS A 435 6.84 12.36 -6.33
CA LYS A 435 7.70 12.59 -7.49
C LYS A 435 7.82 11.35 -8.38
N GLY A 436 7.31 10.21 -7.91
CA GLY A 436 7.26 8.96 -8.62
C GLY A 436 6.38 8.97 -9.87
N TYR A 437 6.27 7.81 -10.50
CA TYR A 437 5.50 7.64 -11.73
C TYR A 437 4.38 6.61 -11.58
N LEU A 438 3.35 6.81 -12.40
CA LEU A 438 2.31 5.85 -12.69
C LEU A 438 2.38 5.48 -14.17
N LEU A 439 2.55 4.19 -14.46
CA LEU A 439 2.39 3.62 -15.77
C LEU A 439 0.92 3.25 -15.99
N MET A 440 0.27 3.95 -16.90
CA MET A 440 -1.12 3.69 -17.30
C MET A 440 -1.15 2.65 -18.41
N VAL A 441 -1.36 1.39 -18.03
CA VAL A 441 -1.32 0.24 -18.94
C VAL A 441 -2.43 0.33 -19.98
N ASP A 442 -2.13 -0.09 -21.20
CA ASP A 442 -3.02 -0.06 -22.38
C ASP A 442 -3.45 1.35 -22.83
N GLN A 443 -2.86 2.41 -22.28
CA GLN A 443 -3.09 3.76 -22.78
C GLN A 443 -2.14 4.06 -23.94
N HIS A 444 -2.59 3.90 -25.19
CA HIS A 444 -1.76 4.21 -26.36
C HIS A 444 -1.92 5.67 -26.83
N PRO A 445 -0.91 6.25 -27.51
CA PRO A 445 -0.99 7.60 -28.08
C PRO A 445 -2.16 7.81 -29.04
N LYS A 446 -2.60 6.76 -29.73
CA LYS A 446 -3.73 6.82 -30.67
C LYS A 446 -5.08 6.96 -29.96
N ASP A 447 -5.19 6.51 -28.71
CA ASP A 447 -6.46 6.48 -27.98
C ASP A 447 -6.83 7.87 -27.41
N VAL A 448 -5.85 8.76 -27.28
CA VAL A 448 -6.04 10.16 -26.84
C VAL A 448 -6.42 11.12 -27.99
N TRP A 449 -6.82 10.61 -29.16
CA TRP A 449 -7.25 11.43 -30.29
C TRP A 449 -8.37 12.44 -29.98
N PRO A 450 -9.36 12.17 -29.09
CA PRO A 450 -10.39 13.15 -28.78
C PRO A 450 -9.80 14.42 -28.16
N SER A 451 -8.80 14.27 -27.29
CA SER A 451 -8.07 15.40 -26.69
C SER A 451 -7.36 16.23 -27.76
N ALA A 452 -6.78 15.59 -28.78
CA ALA A 452 -6.14 16.30 -29.88
C ALA A 452 -7.12 17.08 -30.77
N VAL A 453 -8.30 16.50 -31.05
CA VAL A 453 -9.37 17.20 -31.78
C VAL A 453 -9.88 18.40 -30.98
N MET A 454 -10.10 18.23 -29.67
CA MET A 454 -10.49 19.32 -28.78
C MET A 454 -9.42 20.42 -28.72
N PHE A 455 -8.14 20.05 -28.58
CA PHE A 455 -7.02 20.99 -28.64
C PHE A 455 -7.04 21.80 -29.95
N GLY A 456 -7.17 21.12 -31.10
CA GLY A 456 -7.24 21.76 -32.41
C GLY A 456 -8.44 22.71 -32.55
N ALA A 457 -9.61 22.32 -32.05
CA ALA A 457 -10.81 23.16 -32.07
C ALA A 457 -10.63 24.42 -31.21
N VAL A 458 -10.16 24.29 -29.97
CA VAL A 458 -9.88 25.43 -29.08
C VAL A 458 -8.82 26.33 -29.69
N PHE A 459 -7.75 25.76 -30.25
CA PHE A 459 -6.68 26.52 -30.91
C PHE A 459 -7.23 27.33 -32.10
N GLY A 460 -8.08 26.74 -32.93
CA GLY A 460 -8.75 27.43 -34.02
C GLY A 460 -9.61 28.60 -33.55
N VAL A 461 -10.38 28.41 -32.46
CA VAL A 461 -11.19 29.49 -31.85
C VAL A 461 -10.30 30.61 -31.33
N VAL A 462 -9.20 30.30 -30.63
CA VAL A 462 -8.24 31.29 -30.15
C VAL A 462 -7.64 32.09 -31.31
N LEU A 463 -7.21 31.43 -32.38
CA LEU A 463 -6.65 32.09 -33.56
C LEU A 463 -7.66 33.02 -34.24
N LEU A 464 -8.92 32.60 -34.41
CA LEU A 464 -9.96 33.42 -35.01
C LEU A 464 -10.28 34.67 -34.17
N ASN A 465 -10.32 34.53 -32.84
CA ASN A 465 -10.55 35.66 -31.95
C ASN A 465 -9.34 36.60 -31.88
N ALA A 466 -8.12 36.05 -31.89
CA ALA A 466 -6.90 36.85 -31.96
C ALA A 466 -6.84 37.66 -33.27
N TRP A 467 -7.20 37.03 -34.39
CA TRP A 467 -7.30 37.71 -35.68
C TRP A 467 -8.36 38.83 -35.66
N ALA A 468 -9.56 38.55 -35.14
CA ALA A 468 -10.63 39.54 -35.02
C ALA A 468 -10.21 40.74 -34.17
N LEU A 469 -9.53 40.49 -33.05
CA LEU A 469 -8.99 41.52 -32.16
C LEU A 469 -7.93 42.37 -32.87
N LEU A 470 -6.99 41.75 -33.60
CA LEU A 470 -5.98 42.47 -34.39
C LEU A 470 -6.60 43.35 -35.47
N VAL A 471 -7.64 42.86 -36.17
CA VAL A 471 -8.38 43.65 -37.17
C VAL A 471 -9.10 44.84 -36.53
N ALA A 472 -9.76 44.63 -35.38
CA ALA A 472 -10.43 45.70 -34.64
C ALA A 472 -9.44 46.78 -34.17
N LEU A 473 -8.29 46.38 -33.64
CA LEU A 473 -7.23 47.29 -33.21
C LEU A 473 -6.63 48.09 -34.39
N ARG A 474 -6.41 47.44 -35.55
CA ARG A 474 -5.96 48.12 -36.76
C ARG A 474 -6.96 49.17 -37.24
N ARG A 475 -8.26 48.84 -37.27
CA ARG A 475 -9.31 49.78 -37.67
C ARG A 475 -9.36 51.00 -36.74
N ARG A 476 -9.21 50.78 -35.43
CA ARG A 476 -9.18 51.88 -34.45
C ARG A 476 -7.99 52.82 -34.67
N ARG A 477 -6.79 52.28 -34.90
CA ARG A 477 -5.60 53.09 -35.21
C ARG A 477 -5.74 53.89 -36.51
N SER A 478 -6.35 53.31 -37.55
CA SER A 478 -6.59 54.02 -38.81
C SER A 478 -7.62 55.16 -38.66
N ALA A 479 -8.59 55.02 -37.76
CA ALA A 479 -9.57 56.06 -37.47
C ALA A 479 -9.02 57.20 -36.57
N GLU A 480 -7.98 56.93 -35.78
CA GLU A 480 -7.28 57.95 -34.98
C GLU A 480 -6.27 58.78 -35.81
N LEU A 481 -5.91 58.33 -37.01
CA LEU A 481 -4.96 58.98 -37.92
C LEU A 481 -5.62 59.73 -39.09
N SER A 482 -6.94 59.58 -39.27
CA SER A 482 -7.76 60.31 -40.25
C SER A 482 -8.55 61.41 -39.57
#